data_AF-A0A7W0ML26-F1
#
_entry.id   AF-A0A7W0ML26-F1
#
_cell.length_a   1.000
_cell.length_b   1.000
_cell.length_c   1.000
_cell.angle_alpha   90.00
_cell.angle_beta   90.00
_cell.angle_gamma   90.00
#
_symmetry.space_group_name_H-M   'P 1'
#
loop_
_entity.id
_entity.type
_entity.pdbx_description
1 polymer ?
#
loop_
_entity_poly.entity_id
_entity_poly.type
_entity_poly.pdbx_seq_one_letter_code
_entity_poly.pdbx_strand_id
1 'polypeptide(L)' 'MKRTTEIGMTGLCVASIAFGTSALGHMPETYGYGVEEERAPATVTAILARPNGFLDTSRNYG' A
#
# COMPACT_ATOMS: atom_id res chain seq x y z
N MET A 1 7.23 -12.62 15.12
CA MET A 1 6.10 -13.53 14.81
C MET A 1 5.30 -12.90 13.68
N LYS A 2 5.19 -13.55 12.51
CA LYS A 2 4.35 -13.05 11.40
C LYS A 2 2.89 -13.17 11.83
N ARG A 3 2.19 -12.05 12.00
CA ARG A 3 0.74 -12.03 12.22
C ARG A 3 0.04 -11.84 10.87
N THR A 4 -0.71 -12.86 10.46
CA THR A 4 -1.61 -12.83 9.31
C THR A 4 -3.04 -13.01 9.79
N THR A 5 -3.99 -12.47 9.03
CA THR A 5 -5.42 -12.49 9.35
C THR A 5 -6.20 -12.93 8.12
N GLU A 6 -7.19 -13.80 8.31
CA GLU A 6 -8.11 -14.19 7.23
C GLU A 6 -9.09 -13.05 6.94
N ILE A 7 -9.32 -12.77 5.66
CA ILE A 7 -10.33 -11.80 5.25
C ILE A 7 -11.70 -12.47 5.30
N GLY A 8 -12.47 -12.20 6.36
CA GLY A 8 -13.81 -12.76 6.53
C GLY A 8 -13.80 -14.28 6.50
N MET A 9 -14.51 -14.88 5.53
CA MET A 9 -14.55 -16.33 5.29
C MET A 9 -14.01 -16.70 3.89
N THR A 10 -13.08 -15.89 3.36
CA THR A 10 -12.58 -16.07 1.99
C THR A 10 -11.49 -17.14 1.87
N GLY A 11 -10.95 -17.66 2.97
CA GLY A 11 -9.77 -18.51 2.99
C GLY A 11 -8.46 -17.77 2.66
N LEU A 12 -8.51 -16.46 2.37
CA LEU A 12 -7.33 -15.66 2.04
C LEU A 12 -6.74 -15.03 3.31
N CYS A 13 -5.53 -15.47 3.67
CA CYS A 13 -4.75 -14.88 4.75
C CYS A 13 -3.84 -13.77 4.23
N VAL A 14 -4.00 -12.55 4.75
CA VAL A 14 -3.14 -11.40 4.44
C VAL A 14 -2.34 -10.95 5.66
N ALA A 15 -1.37 -10.07 5.47
CA ALA A 15 -0.69 -9.42 6.58
C ALA A 15 -1.68 -8.65 7.46
N SER A 16 -1.54 -8.72 8.79
CA SER A 16 -2.41 -7.96 9.70
C SER A 16 -2.19 -6.43 9.65
N ILE A 17 -1.21 -5.95 8.87
CA ILE A 17 -0.94 -4.54 8.61
C ILE A 17 -0.80 -4.35 7.10
N ALA A 18 -1.56 -3.40 6.55
CA ALA A 18 -1.49 -2.96 5.16
C ALA A 18 -0.81 -1.59 5.06
N PHE A 19 -0.33 -1.25 3.86
CA PHE A 19 0.15 0.08 3.51
C PHE A 19 -0.84 0.73 2.54
N GLY A 20 -1.43 1.86 2.94
CA GLY A 20 -2.27 2.66 2.05
C GLY A 20 -1.43 3.42 1.03
N THR A 21 -1.88 3.45 -0.22
CA THR A 21 -1.13 4.03 -1.35
C THR A 21 -1.59 5.42 -1.77
N SER A 22 -2.60 6.00 -1.11
CA SER A 22 -3.18 7.28 -1.53
C SER A 22 -2.15 8.42 -1.62
N ALA A 23 -1.26 8.54 -0.63
CA ALA A 23 -0.21 9.56 -0.65
C ALA A 23 0.85 9.35 -1.76
N LEU A 24 0.89 8.18 -2.41
CA LEU A 24 1.84 7.90 -3.50
C LEU A 24 1.35 8.40 -4.87
N GLY A 25 0.04 8.64 -5.03
CA GLY A 25 -0.59 9.04 -6.30
C GLY A 25 -0.45 10.51 -6.69
N HIS A 26 0.55 11.23 -6.15
CA HIS A 26 0.80 12.65 -6.43
C HIS A 26 -0.47 13.54 -6.33
N MET A 27 -1.05 13.65 -5.13
CA MET A 27 -2.22 14.51 -4.88
C MET A 27 -1.88 15.67 -3.92
N PRO A 28 -1.12 16.69 -4.35
CA PRO A 28 -0.64 17.77 -3.50
C PRO A 28 -1.76 18.62 -2.88
N GLU A 29 -2.91 18.75 -3.55
CA GLU A 29 -4.09 19.45 -3.01
C GLU A 29 -4.68 18.71 -1.81
N THR A 30 -4.52 17.39 -1.76
CA THR A 30 -5.03 16.53 -0.66
C THR A 30 -4.01 16.40 0.46
N TYR A 31 -2.73 16.24 0.13
CA TYR A 31 -1.68 15.85 1.08
C TYR A 31 -0.67 16.97 1.40
N GLY A 32 -0.73 18.12 0.73
CA GLY A 32 0.18 19.26 0.93
C GLY A 32 1.58 19.05 0.32
N TYR A 33 1.82 17.92 -0.35
CA TYR A 33 3.04 17.62 -1.09
C TYR A 33 2.77 16.62 -2.22
N GLY A 34 3.56 16.68 -3.28
CA GLY A 34 3.59 15.70 -4.36
C GLY A 34 4.63 14.61 -4.11
N VAL A 35 4.43 13.45 -4.72
CA VAL A 35 5.44 12.38 -4.76
C VAL A 35 6.01 12.31 -6.17
N GLU A 36 7.34 12.36 -6.28
CA GLU A 36 8.05 12.24 -7.56
C GLU A 36 7.85 10.87 -8.20
N GLU A 37 7.85 10.84 -9.54
CA GLU A 37 7.54 9.66 -10.36
C GLU A 37 8.42 8.45 -10.04
N GLU A 38 9.67 8.65 -9.65
CA GLU A 38 10.58 7.55 -9.26
C GLU A 38 10.31 7.01 -7.85
N ARG A 39 9.85 7.86 -6.93
CA ARG A 39 9.71 7.51 -5.51
C ARG A 39 8.52 6.59 -5.25
N ALA A 40 7.41 6.80 -5.96
CA ALA A 40 6.21 5.99 -5.79
C ALA A 40 6.44 4.51 -6.17
N PRO A 41 6.95 4.18 -7.38
CA PRO A 41 7.30 2.81 -7.76
C PRO A 41 8.33 2.19 -6.83
N ALA A 42 9.39 2.92 -6.46
CA ALA A 42 10.41 2.41 -5.53
C ALA A 42 9.81 2.01 -4.16
N THR A 43 8.88 2.81 -3.65
CA THR A 43 8.18 2.52 -2.38
C THR A 43 7.28 1.30 -2.50
N VAL A 44 6.51 1.19 -3.60
CA VAL A 44 5.66 0.03 -3.88
C VAL A 44 6.49 -1.24 -3.96
N THR A 45 7.58 -1.23 -4.74
CA THR A 45 8.50 -2.37 -4.86
C THR A 45 9.09 -2.76 -3.51
N ALA A 46 9.52 -1.79 -2.70
CA ALA A 46 10.07 -2.06 -1.37
C ALA A 46 9.04 -2.70 -0.43
N ILE A 47 7.77 -2.30 -0.49
CA ILE A 47 6.69 -2.91 0.30
C ILE A 47 6.42 -4.34 -0.17
N LEU A 48 6.31 -4.57 -1.48
CA LEU A 48 6.01 -5.89 -2.05
C LEU A 48 7.16 -6.88 -1.90
N ALA A 49 8.40 -6.41 -1.79
CA ALA A 49 9.56 -7.26 -1.50
C ALA A 49 9.55 -7.82 -0.06
N ARG A 50 8.70 -7.31 0.83
CA ARG A 50 8.59 -7.81 2.20
C ARG A 50 7.90 -9.18 2.20
N PRO A 51 8.26 -10.08 3.14
CA PRO A 51 7.60 -11.40 3.26
C PRO A 51 6.10 -11.38 3.57
N ASN A 52 5.55 -10.19 3.86
CA ASN A 52 4.14 -9.93 4.16
C ASN A 52 3.73 -8.54 3.61
N GLY A 53 4.21 -8.19 2.41
CA GLY A 53 3.80 -6.97 1.72
C GLY A 53 2.30 -7.00 1.39
N PHE A 54 1.59 -5.96 1.81
CA PHE A 54 0.16 -5.80 1.55
C PHE A 54 -0.14 -4.32 1.28
N LEU A 55 -0.71 -4.03 0.11
CA LEU A 55 -1.08 -2.69 -0.33
C LEU A 55 -2.59 -2.53 -0.36
N ASP A 56 -3.05 -1.38 0.10
CA ASP A 56 -4.42 -0.89 -0.08
C ASP A 56 -4.40 0.28 -1.08
N THR A 57 -5.27 0.22 -2.08
CA THR A 57 -5.29 1.18 -3.20
C THR A 57 -6.70 1.36 -3.77
N SER A 58 -6.87 2.38 -4.61
CA SER A 58 -8.13 2.75 -5.22
C SER A 58 -7.91 3.50 -6.53
N ARG A 59 -8.90 3.44 -7.44
CA ARG A 59 -8.90 4.22 -8.69
C ARG A 59 -8.89 5.73 -8.48
N ASN A 60 -9.25 6.20 -7.29
CA ASN A 60 -9.34 7.62 -6.96
C ASN A 60 -8.01 8.17 -6.41
N TYR A 61 -6.99 7.34 -6.26
CA TYR A 61 -5.71 7.72 -5.66
C TYR A 61 -4.71 8.16 -6.73
N GLY A 62 -4.97 9.33 -7.33
CA GLY A 62 -4.16 9.88 -8.42
C GLY A 62 -4.52 9.29 -9.77
#